data_AF-A0A9P6EM29-F1
#
_entry.id   AF-A0A9P6EM29-F1
#
_cell.length_a   1.000
_cell.length_b   1.000
_cell.length_c   1.000
_cell.angle_alpha   90.00
_cell.angle_beta   90.00
_cell.angle_gamma   90.00
#
_symmetry.space_group_name_H-M   'P 1'
#
loop_
_entity.id
_entity.type
_entity.pdbx_description
1 polymer ?
#
loop_
_entity_poly.entity_id
_entity_poly.type
_entity_poly.pdbx_seq_one_letter_code
_entity_poly.pdbx_strand_id
1 'polypeptide(L)'
;MPVRGSKNAPKTFQGKSSTVQRFIDHVERLFALHHIVNNDDRCNAILDYVTTKVADFIRTSAHFPTAIIPGDWDELRDEILKYYDADRQQSRYKPADLQAFLRKSHRGSCSTLTQWKKYYRTYSTIAGQLRVKGVLNLREYQTLFWKGLPSELQRIFEAKLLSIVPNHNLTQPYEIADIITVAERHFLRNKFTEMTMQGYDITNLSETDSDDEDSESEDSDSSEEEGRRKRRIRKSHQTRQTRRQDPITVTYPSNPEPDVPKRKYEGSAEEVESMIKQLNTMSLHDPAYGHLYYRVLLLDPTGMAAKCI
;
A
#
# COMPACT_ATOMS: atom_id res chain seq x y z
N MET A 1 -26.70 18.45 -12.24
CA MET A 1 -26.00 18.12 -10.98
C MET A 1 -26.52 16.82 -10.40
N PRO A 2 -25.66 15.91 -9.93
CA PRO A 2 -26.10 14.65 -9.33
C PRO A 2 -26.79 14.89 -7.99
N VAL A 3 -27.92 14.21 -7.73
CA VAL A 3 -28.64 14.34 -6.47
C VAL A 3 -27.71 13.99 -5.30
N ARG A 4 -27.77 14.78 -4.22
CA ARG A 4 -27.00 14.58 -2.99
C ARG A 4 -27.12 13.12 -2.52
N GLY A 5 -25.96 12.47 -2.31
CA GLY A 5 -25.90 11.06 -1.86
C GLY A 5 -25.92 10.01 -2.96
N SER A 6 -26.07 10.40 -4.24
CA SER A 6 -25.87 9.48 -5.37
C SER A 6 -24.38 9.11 -5.52
N LYS A 7 -24.08 8.00 -6.21
CA LYS A 7 -22.70 7.51 -6.41
C LYS A 7 -21.77 8.54 -7.07
N ASN A 8 -22.34 9.45 -7.86
CA ASN A 8 -21.60 10.46 -8.61
C ASN A 8 -21.56 11.83 -7.90
N ALA A 9 -22.21 11.96 -6.74
CA ALA A 9 -22.20 13.19 -5.97
C ALA A 9 -20.91 13.33 -5.13
N PRO A 10 -20.40 14.55 -4.93
CA PRO A 10 -19.33 14.81 -3.97
C PRO A 10 -19.72 14.37 -2.57
N LYS A 11 -18.73 13.90 -1.80
CA LYS A 11 -18.90 13.71 -0.37
C LYS A 11 -19.19 15.07 0.28
N THR A 12 -20.08 15.07 1.26
CA THR A 12 -20.47 16.28 1.97
C THR A 12 -19.29 16.95 2.64
N PHE A 13 -19.04 18.22 2.30
CA PHE A 13 -17.93 18.98 2.86
C PHE A 13 -18.27 19.49 4.27
N GLN A 14 -17.44 19.12 5.24
CA GLN A 14 -17.67 19.39 6.66
C GLN A 14 -16.86 20.58 7.21
N GLY A 15 -16.16 21.34 6.37
CA GLY A 15 -15.27 22.41 6.83
C GLY A 15 -13.86 21.96 7.24
N LYS A 16 -13.42 20.76 6.85
CA LYS A 16 -12.06 20.27 7.16
C LYS A 16 -11.05 20.86 6.18
N SER A 17 -10.07 21.59 6.69
CA SER A 17 -8.98 22.20 5.90
C SER A 17 -8.24 21.22 4.99
N SER A 18 -8.15 19.94 5.37
CA SER A 18 -7.50 18.91 4.56
C SER A 18 -8.26 18.46 3.31
N THR A 19 -9.54 18.77 3.22
CA THR A 19 -10.41 18.28 2.14
C THR A 19 -10.99 19.39 1.28
N VAL A 20 -10.77 20.67 1.62
CA VAL A 20 -11.35 21.82 0.92
C VAL A 20 -10.95 21.81 -0.56
N GLN A 21 -9.64 21.77 -0.83
CA GLN A 21 -9.13 21.84 -2.21
C GLN A 21 -9.68 20.69 -3.06
N ARG A 22 -9.59 19.45 -2.56
CA ARG A 22 -10.13 18.27 -3.24
C ARG A 22 -11.65 18.35 -3.48
N PHE A 23 -12.39 18.96 -2.56
CA PHE A 23 -13.83 19.16 -2.68
C PHE A 23 -14.14 20.16 -3.79
N ILE A 24 -13.49 21.33 -3.78
CA ILE A 24 -13.62 22.36 -4.81
C ILE A 24 -13.29 21.79 -6.20
N ASP A 25 -12.14 21.12 -6.36
CA ASP A 25 -11.77 20.50 -7.63
C ASP A 25 -12.82 19.49 -8.13
N HIS A 26 -13.50 18.81 -7.20
CA HIS A 26 -14.56 17.86 -7.55
C HIS A 26 -15.83 18.57 -8.00
N VAL A 27 -16.21 19.65 -7.31
CA VAL A 27 -17.35 20.47 -7.70
C VAL A 27 -17.11 21.14 -9.06
N GLU A 28 -15.90 21.66 -9.32
CA GLU A 28 -15.53 22.24 -10.62
C GLU A 28 -15.58 21.20 -11.75
N ARG A 29 -15.08 19.97 -11.51
CA ARG A 29 -15.25 18.87 -12.48
C ARG A 29 -16.72 18.59 -12.77
N LEU A 30 -17.61 18.71 -11.79
CA LEU A 30 -19.05 18.52 -12.00
C LEU A 30 -19.70 19.67 -12.75
N PHE A 31 -19.26 20.91 -12.52
CA PHE A 31 -19.70 22.05 -13.33
C PHE A 31 -19.32 21.86 -14.80
N ALA A 32 -18.09 21.40 -15.06
CA ALA A 32 -17.62 21.09 -16.40
C ALA A 32 -18.43 19.96 -17.06
N LEU A 33 -18.70 18.87 -16.32
CA LEU A 33 -19.47 17.73 -16.82
C LEU A 33 -20.95 18.04 -17.10
N HIS A 34 -21.54 18.96 -16.35
CA HIS A 34 -22.94 19.36 -16.51
C HIS A 34 -23.14 20.64 -17.32
N HIS A 35 -22.06 21.20 -17.89
CA HIS A 35 -22.09 22.44 -18.68
C HIS A 35 -22.77 23.62 -17.96
N ILE A 36 -22.52 23.77 -16.65
CA ILE A 36 -23.05 24.90 -15.89
C ILE A 36 -22.15 26.12 -16.15
N VAL A 37 -22.62 27.01 -17.03
CA VAL A 37 -21.89 28.21 -17.45
C VAL A 37 -22.22 29.41 -16.55
N ASN A 38 -23.44 29.46 -16.02
CA ASN A 38 -23.88 30.57 -15.18
C ASN A 38 -23.26 30.50 -13.78
N ASN A 39 -22.67 31.61 -13.31
CA ASN A 39 -22.00 31.66 -12.01
C ASN A 39 -23.01 31.58 -10.85
N ASP A 40 -24.20 32.16 -10.99
CA ASP A 40 -25.26 32.07 -9.97
C ASP A 40 -25.66 30.61 -9.71
N ASP A 41 -25.80 29.83 -10.78
CA ASP A 41 -26.15 28.41 -10.69
C ASP A 41 -25.02 27.61 -10.04
N ARG A 42 -23.74 27.99 -10.27
CA ARG A 42 -22.59 27.38 -9.59
C ARG A 42 -22.62 27.65 -8.08
N CYS A 43 -22.83 28.91 -7.71
CA CYS A 43 -22.91 29.33 -6.30
C CYS A 43 -24.09 28.67 -5.58
N ASN A 44 -25.23 28.45 -6.25
CA ASN A 44 -26.35 27.74 -5.65
C ASN A 44 -26.09 26.23 -5.56
N ALA A 45 -25.54 25.62 -6.60
CA ALA A 45 -25.30 24.18 -6.66
C ALA A 45 -24.26 23.69 -5.63
N ILE A 46 -23.34 24.54 -5.15
CA ILE A 46 -22.41 24.14 -4.09
C ILE A 46 -23.13 23.85 -2.77
N LEU A 47 -24.24 24.55 -2.47
CA LEU A 47 -24.94 24.45 -1.20
C LEU A 47 -25.50 23.04 -0.94
N ASP A 48 -25.85 22.31 -2.01
CA ASP A 48 -26.37 20.94 -1.93
C ASP A 48 -25.34 19.93 -1.40
N TYR A 49 -24.05 20.20 -1.60
CA TYR A 49 -22.95 19.30 -1.26
C TYR A 49 -22.21 19.69 0.01
N VAL A 50 -22.74 20.66 0.74
CA VAL A 50 -22.08 21.29 1.89
C VAL A 50 -22.94 21.08 3.15
N THR A 51 -22.32 21.12 4.34
CA THR A 51 -23.06 21.09 5.61
C THR A 51 -23.75 22.43 5.88
N THR A 52 -24.81 22.43 6.70
CA THR A 52 -25.56 23.67 7.04
C THR A 52 -24.66 24.80 7.52
N LYS A 53 -23.72 24.51 8.43
CA LYS A 53 -22.76 25.51 8.95
C LYS A 53 -21.92 26.19 7.85
N VAL A 54 -21.43 25.41 6.90
CA VAL A 54 -20.61 25.94 5.80
C VAL A 54 -21.52 26.61 4.75
N ALA A 55 -22.74 26.11 4.55
CA ALA A 55 -23.73 26.76 3.70
C ALA A 55 -24.14 28.14 4.24
N ASP A 56 -24.29 28.29 5.56
CA ASP A 56 -24.58 29.57 6.19
C ASP A 56 -23.41 30.55 6.02
N PHE A 57 -22.17 30.06 6.13
CA PHE A 57 -20.98 30.85 5.80
C PHE A 57 -21.00 31.31 4.33
N ILE A 58 -21.24 30.39 3.39
CA ILE A 58 -21.32 30.70 1.95
C ILE A 58 -22.43 31.72 1.65
N ARG A 59 -23.61 31.61 2.28
CA ARG A 59 -24.70 32.59 2.13
C ARG A 59 -24.36 33.96 2.71
N THR A 60 -23.46 34.02 3.69
CA THR A 60 -23.03 35.27 4.33
C THR A 60 -21.87 35.93 3.58
N SER A 61 -21.26 35.24 2.61
CA SER A 61 -20.20 35.79 1.75
C SER A 61 -20.73 36.96 0.92
N ALA A 62 -19.89 37.98 0.73
CA ALA A 62 -20.18 39.13 -0.12
C ALA A 62 -20.32 38.77 -1.61
N HIS A 63 -19.77 37.62 -2.04
CA HIS A 63 -19.70 37.18 -3.43
C HIS A 63 -20.82 36.18 -3.79
N PHE A 64 -21.72 35.89 -2.84
CA PHE A 64 -22.87 35.04 -3.09
C PHE A 64 -23.95 35.79 -3.89
N PRO A 65 -24.58 35.17 -4.91
CA PRO A 65 -25.60 35.81 -5.71
C PRO A 65 -26.73 36.32 -4.82
N THR A 66 -26.92 37.62 -4.84
CA THR A 66 -28.03 38.30 -4.16
C THR A 66 -28.91 38.93 -5.23
N ALA A 67 -30.15 39.28 -4.91
CA ALA A 67 -31.08 39.93 -5.85
C ALA A 67 -30.54 41.23 -6.53
N ILE A 68 -29.41 41.75 -6.07
CA ILE A 68 -28.80 43.02 -6.50
C ILE A 68 -27.43 42.81 -7.18
N ILE A 69 -26.72 41.71 -6.91
CA ILE A 69 -25.32 41.50 -7.31
C ILE A 69 -25.21 40.12 -7.98
N PRO A 70 -24.69 40.03 -9.23
CA PRO A 70 -24.42 38.74 -9.86
C PRO A 70 -23.37 37.98 -9.05
N GLY A 71 -23.54 36.67 -8.91
CA GLY A 71 -22.61 35.83 -8.16
C GLY A 71 -21.30 35.64 -8.91
N ASP A 72 -20.19 35.77 -8.19
CA ASP A 72 -18.85 35.51 -8.72
C ASP A 72 -18.27 34.24 -8.09
N TRP A 73 -18.33 33.15 -8.86
CA TRP A 73 -17.88 31.83 -8.40
C TRP A 73 -16.39 31.79 -8.07
N ASP A 74 -15.54 32.44 -8.87
CA ASP A 74 -14.09 32.39 -8.68
C ASP A 74 -13.65 33.10 -7.40
N GLU A 75 -14.26 34.26 -7.08
CA GLU A 75 -13.98 34.98 -5.84
C GLU A 75 -14.54 34.23 -4.62
N LEU A 76 -15.74 33.66 -4.74
CA LEU A 76 -16.33 32.82 -3.70
C LEU A 76 -15.46 31.57 -3.43
N ARG A 77 -14.94 30.95 -4.49
CA ARG A 77 -14.02 29.81 -4.37
C ARG A 77 -12.78 30.21 -3.59
N ASP A 78 -12.15 31.32 -3.96
CA ASP A 78 -10.91 31.76 -3.35
C ASP A 78 -11.13 32.19 -1.90
N GLU A 79 -12.29 32.77 -1.59
CA GLU A 79 -12.72 33.06 -0.22
C GLU A 79 -12.90 31.77 0.60
N ILE A 80 -13.59 30.75 0.07
CA ILE A 80 -13.74 29.44 0.72
C ILE A 80 -12.36 28.81 0.96
N LEU A 81 -11.46 28.86 -0.03
CA LEU A 81 -10.09 28.32 0.11
C LEU A 81 -9.30 29.06 1.19
N LYS A 82 -9.45 30.38 1.29
CA LYS A 82 -8.80 31.22 2.28
C LYS A 82 -9.30 30.96 3.70
N TYR A 83 -10.61 31.02 3.93
CA TYR A 83 -11.18 30.90 5.28
C TYR A 83 -11.14 29.49 5.85
N TYR A 84 -11.10 28.45 5.00
CA TYR A 84 -10.87 27.08 5.46
C TYR A 84 -9.39 26.66 5.44
N ASP A 85 -8.47 27.61 5.33
CA ASP A 85 -7.02 27.40 5.35
C ASP A 85 -6.57 26.27 4.40
N ALA A 86 -6.93 26.33 3.11
CA ALA A 86 -6.46 25.34 2.14
C ALA A 86 -4.91 25.25 2.10
N ASP A 87 -4.24 26.37 2.35
CA ASP A 87 -2.77 26.48 2.45
C ASP A 87 -2.18 25.73 3.64
N ARG A 88 -2.99 25.34 4.62
CA ARG A 88 -2.55 24.46 5.72
C ARG A 88 -2.13 23.09 5.21
N GLN A 89 -2.72 22.60 4.13
CA GLN A 89 -2.25 21.36 3.51
C GLN A 89 -0.92 21.54 2.80
N GLN A 90 -0.73 22.67 2.13
CA GLN A 90 0.56 22.99 1.51
C GLN A 90 1.62 23.13 2.61
N SER A 91 1.35 23.84 3.70
CA SER A 91 2.27 24.04 4.83
C SER A 91 2.43 22.82 5.77
N ARG A 92 1.78 21.68 5.49
CA ARG A 92 1.70 20.52 6.39
C ARG A 92 3.05 20.01 6.91
N TYR A 93 4.07 19.96 6.05
CA TYR A 93 5.40 19.52 6.44
C TYR A 93 6.37 20.69 6.58
N LYS A 94 7.08 20.71 7.71
CA LYS A 94 8.17 21.62 8.02
C LYS A 94 9.52 20.93 7.83
N PRO A 95 10.63 21.68 7.64
CA PRO A 95 11.98 21.10 7.61
C PRO A 95 12.33 20.29 8.87
N ALA A 96 11.77 20.69 10.03
CA ALA A 96 11.92 19.95 11.28
C ALA A 96 11.31 18.52 11.21
N ASP A 97 10.17 18.36 10.52
CA ASP A 97 9.54 17.05 10.34
C ASP A 97 10.40 16.13 9.49
N LEU A 98 11.06 16.69 8.47
CA LEU A 98 12.03 15.96 7.65
C LEU A 98 13.22 15.51 8.49
N GLN A 99 13.82 16.40 9.29
CA GLN A 99 14.93 16.03 10.17
C GLN A 99 14.55 14.97 11.20
N ALA A 100 13.36 15.08 11.80
CA ALA A 100 12.84 14.09 12.74
C ALA A 100 12.65 12.72 12.07
N PHE A 101 12.10 12.71 10.85
CA PHE A 101 11.95 11.49 10.05
C PHE A 101 13.29 10.86 9.69
N LEU A 102 14.29 11.66 9.30
CA LEU A 102 15.64 11.20 8.97
C LEU A 102 16.33 10.56 10.18
N ARG A 103 16.28 11.21 11.35
CA ARG A 103 16.84 10.66 12.60
C ARG A 103 16.19 9.32 12.97
N LYS A 104 14.87 9.21 12.80
CA LYS A 104 14.14 7.97 13.07
C LYS A 104 14.51 6.87 12.08
N SER A 105 14.61 7.22 10.81
CA SER A 105 14.91 6.25 9.73
C SER A 105 16.35 5.74 9.82
N HIS A 106 17.30 6.61 10.14
CA HIS A 106 18.71 6.25 10.32
C HIS A 106 18.92 5.29 11.50
N ARG A 107 18.16 5.44 12.59
CA ARG A 107 18.22 4.53 13.76
C ARG A 107 17.46 3.21 13.54
N GLY A 108 16.53 3.19 12.59
CA GLY A 108 15.76 1.98 12.29
C GLY A 108 16.57 0.97 11.48
N SER A 109 16.10 -0.26 11.44
CA SER A 109 16.52 -1.24 10.44
C SER A 109 15.53 -1.22 9.26
N CYS A 110 16.04 -1.32 8.04
CA CYS A 110 15.23 -1.52 6.84
C CYS A 110 15.67 -2.84 6.20
N SER A 111 15.20 -3.97 6.72
CA SER A 111 15.62 -5.30 6.24
C SER A 111 14.73 -5.85 5.13
N THR A 112 13.50 -5.32 4.99
CA THR A 112 12.48 -5.87 4.08
C THR A 112 12.11 -4.89 2.98
N LEU A 113 11.75 -5.41 1.79
CA LEU A 113 11.24 -4.61 0.68
C LEU A 113 10.05 -3.71 1.08
N THR A 114 9.14 -4.20 1.92
CA THR A 114 8.00 -3.43 2.42
C THR A 114 8.44 -2.23 3.26
N GLN A 115 9.47 -2.40 4.10
CA GLN A 115 10.03 -1.33 4.92
C GLN A 115 10.74 -0.29 4.04
N TRP A 116 11.50 -0.74 3.04
CA TRP A 116 12.11 0.11 2.03
C TRP A 116 11.07 0.96 1.29
N LYS A 117 10.03 0.33 0.72
CA LYS A 117 8.95 1.03 0.01
C LYS A 117 8.21 2.01 0.91
N LYS A 118 8.02 1.66 2.20
CA LYS A 118 7.43 2.57 3.18
C LYS A 118 8.31 3.79 3.41
N TYR A 119 9.62 3.58 3.62
CA TYR A 119 10.60 4.65 3.80
C TYR A 119 10.57 5.62 2.60
N TYR A 120 10.68 5.10 1.38
CA TYR A 120 10.65 5.90 0.16
C TYR A 120 9.37 6.74 0.06
N ARG A 121 8.18 6.13 0.28
CA ARG A 121 6.90 6.85 0.25
C ARG A 121 6.85 7.98 1.27
N THR A 122 7.23 7.70 2.52
CA THR A 122 7.22 8.73 3.58
C THR A 122 8.21 9.85 3.31
N TYR A 123 9.42 9.51 2.85
CA TYR A 123 10.43 10.50 2.49
C TYR A 123 9.96 11.37 1.32
N SER A 124 9.53 10.75 0.22
CA SER A 124 9.05 11.45 -0.97
C SER A 124 7.85 12.34 -0.68
N THR A 125 6.98 11.94 0.26
CA THR A 125 5.84 12.77 0.67
C THR A 125 6.29 14.02 1.41
N ILE A 126 7.20 13.90 2.38
CA ILE A 126 7.67 15.02 3.21
C ILE A 126 8.62 15.92 2.39
N ALA A 127 9.71 15.35 1.88
CA ALA A 127 10.75 16.08 1.17
C ALA A 127 10.28 16.58 -0.20
N GLY A 128 9.37 15.85 -0.87
CA GLY A 128 8.74 16.30 -2.11
C GLY A 128 7.89 17.55 -1.90
N GLN A 129 7.09 17.61 -0.84
CA GLN A 129 6.32 18.82 -0.51
C GLN A 129 7.23 20.00 -0.14
N LEU A 130 8.34 19.76 0.56
CA LEU A 130 9.30 20.82 0.86
C LEU A 130 10.04 21.32 -0.40
N ARG A 131 10.25 20.45 -1.39
CA ARG A 131 10.81 20.82 -2.69
C ARG A 131 9.82 21.66 -3.52
N VAL A 132 8.53 21.31 -3.53
CA VAL A 132 7.49 22.10 -4.23
C VAL A 132 7.41 23.52 -3.66
N LYS A 133 7.63 23.68 -2.35
CA LYS A 133 7.75 25.00 -1.70
C LYS A 133 9.04 25.76 -2.01
N GLY A 134 10.01 25.14 -2.68
CA GLY A 134 11.33 25.72 -2.94
C GLY A 134 12.26 25.77 -1.72
N VAL A 135 11.94 25.11 -0.61
CA VAL A 135 12.80 25.09 0.59
C VAL A 135 13.99 24.14 0.42
N LEU A 136 13.84 23.11 -0.43
CA LEU A 136 14.88 22.13 -0.72
C LEU A 136 15.29 22.19 -2.18
N ASN A 137 16.60 22.26 -2.43
CA ASN A 137 17.16 22.08 -3.76
C ASN A 137 17.23 20.58 -4.14
N LEU A 138 17.37 20.25 -5.42
CA LEU A 138 17.50 18.88 -5.92
C LEU A 138 18.71 18.15 -5.29
N ARG A 139 19.85 18.84 -5.20
CA ARG A 139 21.06 18.29 -4.58
C ARG A 139 20.84 17.95 -3.10
N GLU A 140 20.15 18.82 -2.37
CA GLU A 140 19.82 18.61 -0.96
C GLU A 140 18.81 17.47 -0.80
N TYR A 141 17.83 17.40 -1.70
CA TYR A 141 16.84 16.33 -1.75
C TYR A 141 17.49 14.95 -1.95
N GLN A 142 18.49 14.83 -2.82
CA GLN A 142 19.25 13.59 -3.01
C GLN A 142 20.18 13.30 -1.82
N THR A 143 20.89 14.32 -1.32
CA THR A 143 21.81 14.17 -0.18
C THR A 143 21.09 13.73 1.10
N LEU A 144 19.94 14.34 1.40
CA LEU A 144 19.14 14.01 2.58
C LEU A 144 18.51 12.63 2.47
N PHE A 145 18.19 12.17 1.26
CA PHE A 145 17.71 10.80 1.04
C PHE A 145 18.80 9.80 1.43
N TRP A 146 20.02 9.97 0.92
CA TRP A 146 21.16 9.10 1.26
C TRP A 146 21.46 9.11 2.76
N LYS A 147 21.57 10.30 3.36
CA LYS A 147 21.85 10.45 4.80
C LYS A 147 20.75 9.89 5.71
N GLY A 148 19.51 9.77 5.21
CA GLY A 148 18.38 9.22 5.95
C GLY A 148 18.39 7.70 6.06
N LEU A 149 19.24 7.02 5.31
CA LEU A 149 19.34 5.57 5.32
C LEU A 149 20.09 5.07 6.56
N PRO A 150 19.78 3.87 7.08
CA PRO A 150 20.60 3.20 8.07
C PRO A 150 22.03 2.98 7.58
N SER A 151 23.03 3.15 8.45
CA SER A 151 24.46 3.08 8.07
C SER A 151 24.85 1.75 7.42
N GLU A 152 24.26 0.63 7.87
CA GLU A 152 24.51 -0.69 7.28
C GLU A 152 24.04 -0.75 5.81
N LEU A 153 22.88 -0.16 5.52
CA LEU A 153 22.35 -0.12 4.15
C LEU A 153 23.11 0.85 3.27
N GLN A 154 23.58 1.98 3.82
CA GLN A 154 24.45 2.89 3.07
C GLN A 154 25.69 2.15 2.58
N ARG A 155 26.38 1.40 3.44
CA ARG A 155 27.57 0.62 3.07
C ARG A 155 27.29 -0.40 1.97
N ILE A 156 26.20 -1.16 2.11
CA ILE A 156 25.82 -2.18 1.11
C ILE A 156 25.42 -1.53 -0.21
N PHE A 157 24.68 -0.43 -0.17
CA PHE A 157 24.24 0.27 -1.38
C PHE A 157 25.40 0.97 -2.06
N GLU A 158 26.34 1.54 -1.32
CA GLU A 158 27.53 2.19 -1.87
C GLU A 158 28.37 1.20 -2.68
N ALA A 159 28.65 0.02 -2.11
CA ALA A 159 29.37 -1.04 -2.83
C ALA A 159 28.65 -1.48 -4.12
N LYS A 160 27.31 -1.54 -4.09
CA LYS A 160 26.49 -1.90 -5.26
C LYS A 160 26.31 -0.75 -6.26
N LEU A 161 26.34 0.50 -5.81
CA LEU A 161 26.25 1.68 -6.67
C LEU A 161 27.55 1.87 -7.43
N LEU A 162 28.71 1.70 -6.77
CA LEU A 162 30.02 1.77 -7.40
C LEU A 162 30.21 0.70 -8.49
N SER A 163 29.56 -0.47 -8.37
CA SER A 163 29.62 -1.50 -9.41
C SER A 163 28.71 -1.22 -10.60
N ILE A 164 27.62 -0.45 -10.42
CA ILE A 164 26.69 -0.09 -11.50
C ILE A 164 27.13 1.19 -12.20
N VAL A 165 27.65 2.15 -11.44
CA VAL A 165 28.11 3.46 -11.93
C VAL A 165 29.59 3.65 -11.55
N PRO A 166 30.52 2.95 -12.23
CA PRO A 166 31.95 3.00 -11.90
C PRO A 166 32.58 4.39 -12.06
N ASN A 167 31.97 5.28 -12.85
CA ASN A 167 32.46 6.65 -13.09
C ASN A 167 31.70 7.72 -12.30
N HIS A 168 30.99 7.36 -11.21
CA HIS A 168 30.27 8.34 -10.41
C HIS A 168 31.22 9.29 -9.68
N ASN A 169 30.91 10.59 -9.70
CA ASN A 169 31.66 11.58 -8.94
C ASN A 169 31.32 11.44 -7.44
N LEU A 170 32.26 10.96 -6.62
CA LEU A 170 32.10 10.81 -5.16
C LEU A 170 31.76 12.11 -4.42
N THR A 171 31.96 13.27 -5.07
CA THR A 171 31.62 14.60 -4.56
C THR A 171 30.15 14.97 -4.77
N GLN A 172 29.42 14.20 -5.58
CA GLN A 172 28.00 14.42 -5.89
C GLN A 172 27.12 13.34 -5.25
N PRO A 173 25.93 13.72 -4.74
CA PRO A 173 24.99 12.74 -4.21
C PRO A 173 24.51 11.79 -5.33
N TYR A 174 24.29 10.54 -4.98
CA TYR A 174 23.73 9.54 -5.90
C TYR A 174 22.30 9.92 -6.30
N GLU A 175 21.94 9.60 -7.54
CA GLU A 175 20.56 9.77 -7.97
C GLU A 175 19.63 8.81 -7.23
N ILE A 176 18.43 9.29 -6.90
CA ILE A 176 17.45 8.48 -6.18
C ILE A 176 16.98 7.31 -7.05
N ALA A 177 16.95 7.47 -8.38
CA ALA A 177 16.63 6.40 -9.31
C ALA A 177 17.59 5.23 -9.15
N ASP A 178 18.90 5.49 -9.16
CA ASP A 178 19.94 4.47 -9.00
C ASP A 178 19.81 3.77 -7.65
N ILE A 179 19.62 4.53 -6.56
CA ILE A 179 19.43 3.97 -5.23
C ILE A 179 18.19 3.06 -5.18
N ILE A 180 17.09 3.43 -5.85
CA ILE A 180 15.88 2.58 -5.94
C ILE A 180 16.21 1.27 -6.64
N THR A 181 16.91 1.30 -7.79
CA THR A 181 17.24 0.07 -8.52
C THR A 181 18.12 -0.87 -7.70
N VAL A 182 19.10 -0.31 -6.97
CA VAL A 182 19.97 -1.07 -6.07
C VAL A 182 19.19 -1.65 -4.90
N ALA A 183 18.31 -0.86 -4.30
CA ALA A 183 17.49 -1.30 -3.19
C ALA A 183 16.51 -2.40 -3.61
N GLU A 184 15.88 -2.28 -4.78
CA GLU A 184 15.00 -3.31 -5.31
C GLU A 184 15.76 -4.61 -5.53
N ARG A 185 16.93 -4.57 -6.18
CA ARG A 185 17.82 -5.74 -6.33
C ARG A 185 18.27 -6.32 -4.99
N HIS A 186 18.55 -5.46 -4.00
CA HIS A 186 18.95 -5.87 -2.66
C HIS A 186 17.82 -6.51 -1.87
N PHE A 187 16.57 -6.07 -2.04
CA PHE A 187 15.41 -6.57 -1.29
C PHE A 187 14.50 -7.52 -2.09
N LEU A 188 14.97 -8.04 -3.23
CA LEU A 188 14.26 -9.10 -3.96
C LEU A 188 13.92 -10.26 -3.01
N ARG A 189 12.64 -10.64 -2.98
CA ARG A 189 12.10 -11.70 -2.10
C ARG A 189 12.44 -13.12 -2.57
N ASN A 190 12.82 -13.25 -3.85
CA ASN A 190 13.13 -14.52 -4.51
C ASN A 190 14.57 -14.49 -5.02
N LYS A 191 15.55 -14.19 -4.16
CA LYS A 191 16.94 -14.34 -4.57
C LYS A 191 17.23 -15.82 -4.76
N PHE A 192 17.94 -16.15 -5.84
CA PHE A 192 18.42 -17.52 -6.04
C PHE A 192 19.14 -18.07 -4.80
N THR A 193 19.96 -17.24 -4.15
CA THR A 193 20.68 -17.59 -2.90
C THR A 193 19.78 -17.81 -1.68
N GLU A 194 18.53 -17.34 -1.70
CA GLU A 194 17.53 -17.58 -0.64
C GLU A 194 16.60 -18.76 -1.00
N MET A 195 16.48 -19.06 -2.30
CA MET A 195 15.78 -20.24 -2.83
C MET A 195 16.62 -21.53 -2.79
N THR A 196 17.95 -21.42 -2.71
CA THR A 196 18.81 -22.58 -2.44
C THR A 196 18.44 -23.15 -1.08
N MET A 197 18.10 -24.45 -1.05
CA MET A 197 17.75 -25.19 0.17
C MET A 197 18.75 -24.86 1.29
N GLN A 198 18.26 -24.26 2.38
CA GLN A 198 19.02 -24.08 3.61
C GLN A 198 19.46 -25.46 4.10
N GLY A 199 20.69 -25.89 3.79
CA GLY A 199 21.20 -27.18 4.26
C GLY A 199 22.36 -27.80 3.48
N TYR A 200 22.69 -27.34 2.27
CA TYR A 200 23.91 -27.81 1.60
C TYR A 200 25.11 -26.96 2.03
N ASP A 201 25.58 -27.24 3.24
CA ASP A 201 26.84 -26.72 3.74
C ASP A 201 27.99 -27.50 3.08
N ILE A 202 28.42 -27.04 1.90
CA ILE A 202 29.58 -27.60 1.17
C ILE A 202 30.90 -27.27 1.90
N THR A 203 30.86 -26.54 3.02
CA THR A 203 32.08 -26.24 3.80
C THR A 203 32.58 -27.40 4.66
N ASN A 204 31.79 -28.48 4.82
CA ASN A 204 32.21 -29.71 5.52
C ASN A 204 32.82 -30.79 4.60
N LEU A 205 33.22 -30.43 3.38
CA LEU A 205 33.90 -31.34 2.43
C LEU A 205 35.37 -30.98 2.20
N SER A 206 36.02 -30.22 3.10
CA SER A 206 37.47 -30.30 3.21
C SER A 206 37.80 -31.54 4.05
N GLU A 207 38.12 -32.61 3.33
CA GLU A 207 38.60 -33.87 3.87
C GLU A 207 39.71 -33.62 4.90
N THR A 208 39.55 -34.29 6.04
CA THR A 208 40.63 -34.63 6.94
C THR A 208 41.73 -35.31 6.13
N ASP A 209 42.82 -34.60 5.87
CA ASP A 209 44.14 -35.21 5.82
C ASP A 209 44.91 -34.76 7.05
N SER A 210 45.22 -35.78 7.84
CA SER A 210 46.10 -35.80 8.98
C SER A 210 47.50 -35.39 8.54
N ASP A 211 48.20 -34.59 9.35
CA ASP A 211 49.58 -34.91 9.72
C ASP A 211 49.97 -34.14 11.00
N ASP A 212 50.40 -34.93 11.96
CA ASP A 212 51.10 -34.58 13.19
C ASP A 212 52.36 -33.79 12.89
N GLU A 213 52.67 -32.73 13.65
CA GLU A 213 54.03 -32.47 14.17
C GLU A 213 53.97 -31.65 15.48
N ASP A 214 54.66 -32.17 16.50
CA ASP A 214 54.97 -31.58 17.80
C ASP A 214 55.65 -30.20 17.68
N SER A 215 55.36 -29.28 18.62
CA SER A 215 56.41 -28.47 19.27
C SER A 215 55.84 -27.66 20.46
N GLU A 216 56.13 -28.17 21.66
CA GLU A 216 56.59 -27.53 22.89
C GLU A 216 56.54 -25.98 23.07
N SER A 217 56.03 -25.59 24.26
CA SER A 217 56.54 -24.54 25.20
C SER A 217 56.28 -23.03 24.85
N GLU A 218 56.04 -22.05 25.74
CA GLU A 218 56.10 -21.86 27.20
C GLU A 218 55.06 -20.79 27.67
N ASP A 219 54.93 -20.73 28.99
CA ASP A 219 54.07 -19.93 29.87
C ASP A 219 53.93 -18.41 29.63
N SER A 220 52.74 -17.89 29.96
CA SER A 220 52.62 -16.67 30.77
C SER A 220 51.26 -16.50 31.44
N ASP A 221 51.35 -15.92 32.63
CA ASP A 221 50.52 -16.05 33.83
C ASP A 221 49.41 -14.99 33.95
N SER A 222 48.45 -15.27 34.85
CA SER A 222 47.60 -14.34 35.62
C SER A 222 46.35 -13.75 34.93
N SER A 223 45.14 -13.68 35.52
CA SER A 223 44.65 -13.95 36.89
C SER A 223 43.10 -14.01 36.91
N GLU A 224 42.57 -14.75 37.91
CA GLU A 224 41.32 -14.51 38.68
C GLU A 224 39.93 -14.73 38.03
N GLU A 225 39.27 -15.83 38.41
CA GLU A 225 38.07 -15.92 39.31
C GLU A 225 36.74 -15.41 38.73
N GLU A 226 35.56 -15.91 39.08
CA GLU A 226 35.03 -17.23 39.46
C GLU A 226 33.51 -17.06 39.18
N GLY A 227 32.80 -18.06 38.64
CA GLY A 227 31.40 -17.81 38.27
C GLY A 227 30.58 -18.97 37.71
N ARG A 228 30.52 -20.07 38.45
CA ARG A 228 29.64 -21.23 38.21
C ARG A 228 28.20 -20.82 37.83
N ARG A 229 27.63 -21.40 36.77
CA ARG A 229 26.52 -22.39 36.84
C ARG A 229 25.91 -22.75 35.48
N LYS A 230 26.04 -24.03 35.14
CA LYS A 230 25.34 -24.79 34.09
C LYS A 230 23.80 -24.66 34.17
N ARG A 231 23.12 -24.48 33.03
CA ARG A 231 21.75 -24.99 32.76
C ARG A 231 21.61 -25.27 31.26
N ARG A 232 21.79 -26.51 30.79
CA ARG A 232 20.79 -27.59 30.64
C ARG A 232 19.47 -27.15 29.99
N ILE A 233 19.34 -27.56 28.73
CA ILE A 233 18.12 -27.74 27.94
C ILE A 233 17.13 -28.63 28.70
N ARG A 234 15.85 -28.22 28.84
CA ARG A 234 14.65 -29.08 28.77
C ARG A 234 13.41 -28.29 28.33
N LYS A 235 12.65 -28.90 27.42
CA LYS A 235 11.29 -28.58 26.97
C LYS A 235 10.28 -28.57 28.15
N SER A 236 9.23 -27.75 28.05
CA SER A 236 7.82 -28.16 28.27
C SER A 236 6.87 -26.94 28.31
N HIS A 237 5.69 -27.15 27.73
CA HIS A 237 4.50 -26.30 27.73
C HIS A 237 3.99 -25.91 29.12
N GLN A 238 3.45 -24.69 29.27
CA GLN A 238 2.02 -24.49 29.57
C GLN A 238 1.61 -22.99 29.63
N THR A 239 0.57 -22.69 28.85
CA THR A 239 -0.57 -21.80 29.12
C THR A 239 -0.34 -20.50 29.90
N ARG A 240 -0.49 -19.37 29.20
CA ARG A 240 -1.04 -18.15 29.80
C ARG A 240 -2.01 -17.45 28.85
N GLN A 241 -3.25 -17.39 29.33
CA GLN A 241 -4.41 -16.73 28.75
C GLN A 241 -4.09 -15.27 28.40
N THR A 242 -4.40 -14.86 27.18
CA THR A 242 -4.60 -13.45 26.83
C THR A 242 -5.96 -13.29 26.17
N ARG A 243 -6.67 -12.27 26.66
CA ARG A 243 -8.06 -11.92 26.40
C ARG A 243 -8.31 -11.73 24.91
N ARG A 244 -9.29 -12.48 24.39
CA ARG A 244 -9.87 -12.29 23.07
C ARG A 244 -10.74 -11.02 23.10
N GLN A 245 -10.48 -10.09 22.19
CA GLN A 245 -11.43 -9.09 21.75
C GLN A 245 -11.92 -9.53 20.37
N ASP A 246 -13.21 -9.81 20.28
CA ASP A 246 -13.88 -10.27 19.06
C ASP A 246 -13.97 -9.14 18.02
N PRO A 247 -13.71 -9.42 16.73
CA PRO A 247 -14.11 -8.52 15.66
C PRO A 247 -15.60 -8.71 15.30
N ILE A 248 -16.33 -7.61 15.44
CA ILE A 248 -17.71 -7.35 15.04
C ILE A 248 -17.91 -7.76 13.58
N THR A 249 -18.78 -8.74 13.34
CA THR A 249 -19.28 -9.08 12.01
C THR A 249 -20.54 -8.28 11.75
N VAL A 250 -20.52 -7.41 10.75
CA VAL A 250 -21.68 -6.62 10.32
C VAL A 250 -22.58 -7.50 9.46
N THR A 251 -23.72 -7.89 10.01
CA THR A 251 -24.85 -8.52 9.33
C THR A 251 -25.57 -7.53 8.42
N TYR A 252 -25.73 -7.86 7.14
CA TYR A 252 -26.73 -7.26 6.26
C TYR A 252 -28.00 -8.14 6.25
N PRO A 253 -29.21 -7.56 6.39
CA PRO A 253 -30.46 -8.31 6.40
C PRO A 253 -30.79 -8.80 4.99
N SER A 254 -30.97 -10.12 4.83
CA SER A 254 -31.49 -10.74 3.62
C SER A 254 -33.00 -10.89 3.73
N ASN A 255 -33.72 -10.33 2.75
CA ASN A 255 -35.15 -10.59 2.55
C ASN A 255 -35.41 -12.09 2.30
N PRO A 256 -36.55 -12.64 2.75
CA PRO A 256 -36.91 -14.02 2.50
C PRO A 256 -37.60 -14.16 1.13
N GLU A 257 -37.12 -15.09 0.31
CA GLU A 257 -37.85 -15.64 -0.85
C GLU A 257 -37.63 -17.17 -0.90
N PRO A 258 -38.55 -17.92 -1.51
CA PRO A 258 -39.20 -19.08 -0.89
C PRO A 258 -38.47 -20.41 -1.05
N ASP A 259 -38.80 -21.34 -0.15
CA ASP A 259 -38.40 -22.74 -0.15
C ASP A 259 -38.69 -23.41 -1.50
N VAL A 260 -37.64 -23.80 -2.23
CA VAL A 260 -37.72 -24.79 -3.31
C VAL A 260 -36.87 -25.99 -2.90
N PRO A 261 -37.45 -27.20 -2.79
CA PRO A 261 -36.76 -28.36 -2.25
C PRO A 261 -35.62 -28.78 -3.18
N LYS A 262 -34.38 -28.76 -2.67
CA LYS A 262 -33.19 -29.30 -3.35
C LYS A 262 -33.32 -30.82 -3.46
N ARG A 263 -33.82 -31.32 -4.59
CA ARG A 263 -33.71 -32.72 -4.97
C ARG A 263 -32.22 -33.04 -5.18
N LYS A 264 -31.63 -33.86 -4.32
CA LYS A 264 -30.36 -34.53 -4.62
C LYS A 264 -30.62 -35.51 -5.75
N TYR A 265 -29.94 -35.31 -6.88
CA TYR A 265 -29.96 -36.25 -8.00
C TYR A 265 -28.72 -37.13 -7.91
N GLU A 266 -28.92 -38.44 -7.85
CA GLU A 266 -27.86 -39.46 -7.94
C GLU A 266 -27.81 -39.94 -9.40
N GLY A 267 -26.89 -39.41 -10.20
CA GLY A 267 -26.61 -39.89 -11.55
C GLY A 267 -25.41 -40.84 -11.55
N SER A 268 -25.48 -41.92 -12.35
CA SER A 268 -24.37 -42.85 -12.55
C SER A 268 -23.27 -42.20 -13.39
N ALA A 269 -22.00 -42.54 -13.16
CA ALA A 269 -20.85 -41.95 -13.85
C ALA A 269 -20.90 -42.13 -15.39
N GLU A 270 -21.52 -43.21 -15.88
CA GLU A 270 -21.73 -43.44 -17.33
C GLU A 270 -22.70 -42.44 -17.97
N GLU A 271 -23.69 -41.95 -17.19
CA GLU A 271 -24.65 -40.96 -17.67
C GLU A 271 -23.95 -39.60 -17.89
N VAL A 272 -23.07 -39.21 -16.95
CA VAL A 272 -22.26 -37.98 -17.03
C VAL A 272 -21.33 -38.02 -18.24
N GLU A 273 -20.68 -39.16 -18.52
CA GLU A 273 -19.80 -39.30 -19.68
C GLU A 273 -20.56 -39.17 -21.01
N SER A 274 -21.77 -39.73 -21.10
CA SER A 274 -22.62 -39.60 -22.29
C SER A 274 -23.05 -38.14 -22.55
N MET A 275 -23.34 -37.39 -21.48
CA MET A 275 -23.70 -35.97 -21.57
C MET A 275 -22.51 -35.08 -21.97
N ILE A 276 -21.30 -35.41 -21.51
CA ILE A 276 -20.07 -34.71 -21.92
C ILE A 276 -19.78 -34.94 -23.41
N LYS A 277 -19.93 -36.18 -23.91
CA LYS A 277 -19.81 -36.46 -25.35
C LYS A 277 -20.84 -35.68 -26.16
N GLN A 278 -22.08 -35.56 -25.67
CA GLN A 278 -23.11 -34.78 -26.32
C GLN A 278 -22.79 -33.27 -26.32
N LEU A 279 -22.28 -32.71 -25.22
CA LEU A 279 -21.83 -31.32 -25.12
C LEU A 279 -20.74 -31.00 -26.16
N ASN A 280 -19.75 -31.88 -26.32
CA ASN A 280 -18.67 -31.68 -27.29
C ASN A 280 -19.13 -31.72 -28.76
N THR A 281 -20.29 -32.31 -29.04
CA THR A 281 -20.88 -32.32 -30.39
C THR A 281 -21.81 -31.14 -30.68
N MET A 282 -22.17 -30.35 -29.66
CA MET A 282 -23.08 -29.22 -29.79
C MET A 282 -22.33 -27.89 -29.90
N SER A 283 -22.93 -26.92 -30.60
CA SER A 283 -22.38 -25.57 -30.72
C SER A 283 -22.65 -24.74 -29.47
N LEU A 284 -21.70 -23.90 -29.08
CA LEU A 284 -21.80 -22.98 -27.93
C LEU A 284 -22.96 -21.97 -28.01
N HIS A 285 -23.53 -21.76 -29.20
CA HIS A 285 -24.65 -20.83 -29.42
C HIS A 285 -26.03 -21.49 -29.31
N ASP A 286 -26.08 -22.80 -29.06
CA ASP A 286 -27.34 -23.51 -28.86
C ASP A 286 -27.88 -23.25 -27.44
N PRO A 287 -29.13 -22.77 -27.27
CA PRO A 287 -29.75 -22.57 -25.96
C PRO A 287 -29.74 -23.82 -25.07
N ALA A 288 -29.72 -25.02 -25.65
CA ALA A 288 -29.67 -26.28 -24.91
C ALA A 288 -28.28 -26.59 -24.33
N TYR A 289 -27.21 -25.99 -24.88
CA TYR A 289 -25.84 -26.20 -24.42
C TYR A 289 -25.67 -25.79 -22.95
N GLY A 290 -26.14 -24.59 -22.60
CA GLY A 290 -26.02 -24.06 -21.24
C GLY A 290 -26.77 -24.91 -20.21
N HIS A 291 -27.92 -25.47 -20.59
CA HIS A 291 -28.71 -26.32 -19.70
C HIS A 291 -28.03 -27.68 -19.44
N LEU A 292 -27.48 -28.29 -20.49
CA LEU A 292 -26.71 -29.54 -20.36
C LEU A 292 -25.42 -29.35 -19.57
N TYR A 293 -24.70 -28.25 -19.80
CA TYR A 293 -23.48 -27.91 -19.07
C TYR A 293 -23.75 -27.77 -17.56
N TYR A 294 -24.80 -27.03 -17.19
CA TYR A 294 -25.18 -26.87 -15.79
C TYR A 294 -25.59 -28.20 -15.15
N ARG A 295 -26.29 -29.06 -15.90
CA ARG A 295 -26.70 -30.39 -15.44
C ARG A 295 -25.51 -31.31 -15.20
N VAL A 296 -24.50 -31.30 -16.07
CA VAL A 296 -23.26 -32.06 -15.90
C VAL A 296 -22.49 -31.60 -14.66
N LEU A 297 -22.37 -30.29 -14.43
CA LEU A 297 -21.69 -29.75 -13.25
C LEU A 297 -22.37 -30.14 -11.93
N LEU A 298 -23.70 -30.30 -11.91
CA LEU A 298 -24.43 -30.73 -10.73
C LEU A 298 -24.29 -32.23 -10.45
N LEU A 299 -23.99 -33.04 -11.48
CA LEU A 299 -23.92 -34.49 -11.40
C LEU A 299 -22.48 -35.02 -11.25
N ASP A 300 -21.45 -34.22 -11.50
CA ASP A 300 -20.05 -34.63 -11.31
C ASP A 300 -19.52 -34.27 -9.90
N PRO A 301 -19.47 -35.22 -8.94
CA PRO A 301 -18.89 -35.00 -7.62
C PRO A 301 -17.35 -34.98 -7.62
N THR A 302 -16.70 -35.36 -8.73
CA THR A 302 -15.24 -35.49 -8.82
C THR A 302 -14.55 -34.27 -9.45
N GLY A 303 -15.30 -33.37 -10.08
CA GLY A 303 -14.80 -32.14 -10.68
C GLY A 303 -13.92 -32.36 -11.91
N MET A 304 -13.97 -33.54 -12.52
CA MET A 304 -13.21 -33.90 -13.72
C MET A 304 -13.89 -33.36 -14.99
N ALA A 305 -15.22 -33.29 -15.01
CA ALA A 305 -16.01 -32.79 -16.14
C ALA A 305 -15.69 -31.33 -16.49
N ALA A 306 -15.41 -30.48 -15.49
CA ALA A 306 -15.03 -29.08 -15.70
C ALA A 306 -13.67 -28.90 -16.40
N LYS A 307 -12.84 -29.95 -16.48
CA LYS A 307 -11.54 -29.92 -17.18
C LYS A 307 -11.59 -30.51 -18.59
N CYS A 308 -12.66 -31.21 -18.94
CA CYS A 308 -12.80 -31.96 -20.20
C CYS A 308 -13.77 -31.32 -21.20
N ILE A 309 -14.47 -30.25 -20.81
CA ILE A 309 -15.35 -29.39 -21.61
C ILE A 309 -14.65 -28.05 -21.80
#